data_AF-A0A523DRD9-F1
#
_entry.id   AF-A0A523DRD9-F1
#
_cell.length_a   1.000
_cell.length_b   1.000
_cell.length_c   1.000
_cell.angle_alpha   90.00
_cell.angle_beta   90.00
_cell.angle_gamma   90.00
#
_symmetry.space_group_name_H-M   'P 1'
#
loop_
_entity.id
_entity.type
_entity.pdbx_description
1 polymer ?
#
loop_
_entity_poly.entity_id
_entity_poly.type
_entity_poly.pdbx_seq_one_letter_code
_entity_poly.pdbx_strand_id
1 'polypeptide(L)' 'MMTVSGLHPGLTIGAVLGGAIFGDHGSPISDSTIISSMAAATDHIDHVRTQLPYALSVAAICLVLYTGSSNKY' A
#
# COMPACT_ATOMS: atom_id res chain seq x y z
N MET A 1 21.71 -18.59 -2.79
CA MET A 1 20.99 -18.14 -3.99
C MET A 1 20.65 -16.67 -3.78
N MET A 2 21.44 -15.78 -4.38
CA MET A 2 21.40 -14.32 -4.22
C MET A 2 20.59 -13.77 -5.40
N THR A 3 19.43 -13.15 -5.14
CA THR A 3 18.56 -12.60 -6.19
C THR A 3 19.00 -11.19 -6.63
N VAL A 4 18.53 -10.78 -7.82
CA VAL A 4 18.98 -9.69 -8.72
C VAL A 4 19.32 -8.32 -8.09
N SER A 5 18.97 -8.03 -6.84
CA SER A 5 19.30 -6.79 -6.12
C SER A 5 20.03 -6.99 -4.78
N GLY A 6 20.47 -8.20 -4.45
CA GLY A 6 21.06 -8.54 -3.14
C GLY A 6 20.02 -8.72 -2.02
N LEU A 7 18.74 -8.40 -2.26
CA LEU A 7 17.65 -8.52 -1.30
C LEU A 7 17.01 -9.92 -1.32
N HIS A 8 16.61 -10.40 -0.14
CA HIS A 8 15.90 -11.67 0.04
C HIS A 8 14.56 -11.66 -0.74
N PRO A 9 14.22 -12.70 -1.53
CA PRO A 9 13.03 -12.71 -2.39
C PRO A 9 11.71 -12.44 -1.66
N GLY A 10 11.60 -12.90 -0.41
CA GLY A 10 10.41 -12.67 0.43
C GLY A 10 10.18 -11.19 0.74
N LEU A 11 11.25 -10.39 0.90
CA LEU A 11 11.11 -8.95 1.09
C LEU A 11 10.61 -8.26 -0.17
N THR A 12 11.15 -8.63 -1.34
CA THR A 12 10.72 -8.05 -2.63
C THR A 12 9.25 -8.35 -2.92
N ILE A 13 8.82 -9.60 -2.72
CA ILE A 13 7.43 -10.01 -2.93
C ILE A 13 6.50 -9.26 -1.96
N GLY A 14 6.87 -9.18 -0.67
CA GLY A 14 6.08 -8.44 0.31
C GLY A 14 5.97 -6.95 -0.04
N ALA A 15 7.04 -6.33 -0.53
CA ALA A 15 7.05 -4.90 -0.89
C ALA A 15 6.11 -4.62 -2.08
N VAL A 16 6.12 -5.49 -3.09
CA VAL A 16 5.23 -5.39 -4.25
C VAL A 16 3.78 -5.62 -3.86
N LEU A 17 3.49 -6.66 -3.05
CA LEU A 17 2.14 -6.94 -2.58
C LEU A 17 1.57 -5.82 -1.70
N GLY A 18 2.39 -5.28 -0.79
CA GLY A 18 2.00 -4.14 0.05
C GLY A 18 1.70 -2.88 -0.78
N GLY A 19 2.51 -2.60 -1.80
CA GLY A 19 2.28 -1.50 -2.73
C GLY A 19 1.00 -1.67 -3.56
N ALA A 20 0.71 -2.89 -4.01
CA ALA A 20 -0.51 -3.20 -4.76
C ALA A 20 -1.79 -2.99 -3.91
N ILE A 21 -1.79 -3.46 -2.66
CA ILE A 21 -2.93 -3.28 -1.73
C ILE A 21 -3.14 -1.80 -1.39
N PHE A 22 -2.05 -1.05 -1.16
CA PHE A 22 -2.11 0.39 -0.96
C PHE A 22 -2.72 1.11 -2.17
N GLY A 23 -2.32 0.72 -3.39
CA GLY A 23 -2.84 1.30 -4.63
C GLY A 23 -4.33 1.05 -4.84
N ASP A 24 -4.83 -0.12 -4.46
CA ASP A 24 -6.25 -0.47 -4.57
C ASP A 24 -7.13 0.38 -3.64
N HIS A 25 -6.72 0.57 -2.38
CA HIS A 25 -7.46 1.39 -1.40
C HIS A 25 -7.34 2.90 -1.63
N GLY A 26 -6.17 3.38 -2.07
CA GLY A 26 -5.92 4.81 -2.24
C GLY A 26 -6.43 5.38 -3.57
N SER A 27 -6.81 4.52 -4.52
CA SER A 27 -7.22 4.96 -5.86
C SER A 27 -8.68 5.42 -5.87
N PRO A 28 -8.96 6.66 -6.32
CA PRO A 28 -10.33 7.16 -6.50
C PRO A 28 -11.12 6.48 -7.63
N ILE A 29 -10.47 5.59 -8.39
CA ILE A 29 -11.04 4.93 -9.58
C ILE A 29 -11.10 3.40 -9.42
N SER A 30 -10.67 2.82 -8.28
CA SER A 30 -10.80 1.37 -8.06
C SER A 30 -12.25 0.97 -7.85
N ASP A 31 -12.70 -0.13 -8.48
CA ASP A 31 -14.04 -0.70 -8.33
C ASP A 31 -14.40 -0.95 -6.86
N SER A 32 -13.42 -1.35 -6.04
CA SER A 32 -13.55 -1.53 -4.60
C SER A 32 -13.84 -0.21 -3.88
N THR A 33 -13.14 0.87 -4.25
CA THR A 33 -13.34 2.21 -3.70
C THR A 33 -14.71 2.78 -4.07
N ILE A 34 -15.22 2.44 -5.26
CA ILE A 34 -16.54 2.86 -5.72
C ILE A 34 -17.66 2.24 -4.90
N ILE A 35 -17.61 0.92 -4.72
CA ILE A 35 -18.61 0.21 -3.95
C ILE A 35 -18.53 0.61 -2.46
N SER A 36 -17.34 0.79 -1.90
CA SER A 36 -17.15 1.23 -0.50
C SER A 36 -17.73 2.62 -0.25
N SER A 37 -17.50 3.57 -1.18
CA SER A 37 -18.02 4.94 -1.05
C SER A 37 -19.55 5.00 -1.16
N MET A 38 -20.14 4.20 -2.06
CA MET A 38 -21.59 4.04 -2.17
C MET A 38 -22.21 3.41 -0.91
N ALA A 39 -21.58 2.39 -0.35
CA ALA A 39 -22.02 1.73 0.89
C ALA A 39 -21.96 2.67 2.10
N ALA A 40 -21.00 3.59 2.12
CA ALA A 40 -20.87 4.61 3.17
C ALA A 40 -21.86 5.78 3.03
N ALA A 41 -22.62 5.87 1.93
CA ALA A 41 -23.51 7.00 1.61
C ALA A 41 -22.81 8.37 1.67
N THR A 42 -21.51 8.40 1.36
CA THR A 42 -20.66 9.59 1.39
C THR A 42 -20.17 9.95 -0.01
N ASP A 43 -19.90 11.23 -0.24
CA ASP A 43 -19.35 11.68 -1.50
C ASP A 43 -18.01 10.98 -1.79
N HIS A 44 -17.84 10.58 -3.03
CA HIS A 44 -16.87 9.56 -3.40
C HIS A 44 -15.41 10.02 -3.25
N ILE A 45 -15.20 11.32 -3.47
CA ILE A 45 -13.92 12.00 -3.28
C ILE A 45 -13.61 12.23 -1.81
N ASP A 46 -14.64 12.44 -0.97
CA ASP A 46 -14.45 12.64 0.47
C ASP A 46 -14.12 11.32 1.18
N HIS A 47 -14.69 10.20 0.72
CA HIS A 47 -14.29 8.87 1.17
C HIS A 47 -12.80 8.61 0.90
N VAL A 48 -12.33 8.85 -0.32
CA VAL A 48 -10.92 8.67 -0.70
C VAL A 48 -9.99 9.59 0.08
N ARG A 49 -10.38 10.87 0.27
CA ARG A 49 -9.59 11.86 1.02
C ARG A 49 -9.40 11.49 2.48
N THR A 50 -10.40 10.87 3.11
CA THR A 50 -10.27 10.40 4.50
C THR A 50 -9.45 9.12 4.61
N GLN A 51 -9.44 8.26 3.59
CA GLN A 51 -8.67 7.01 3.59
C GLN A 51 -7.20 7.16 3.20
N LEU A 52 -6.87 8.11 2.32
CA LEU A 52 -5.51 8.44 1.91
C LEU A 52 -4.52 8.66 3.08
N PRO A 53 -4.82 9.44 4.13
CA PRO A 53 -3.87 9.63 5.24
C PRO A 53 -3.56 8.33 5.99
N TYR A 54 -4.55 7.45 6.18
CA TYR A 54 -4.32 6.14 6.79
C TYR A 54 -3.46 5.25 5.88
N ALA A 55 -3.81 5.18 4.60
CA ALA A 55 -3.05 4.41 3.62
C ALA A 55 -1.58 4.88 3.54
N LEU A 56 -1.35 6.20 3.51
CA LEU A 56 -0.01 6.80 3.45
C LEU A 56 0.81 6.53 4.73
N SER A 57 0.17 6.57 5.89
CA SER A 57 0.87 6.27 7.15
C SER A 57 1.34 4.81 7.22
N VAL A 58 0.54 3.86 6.74
CA VAL A 58 0.94 2.44 6.62
C VAL A 58 2.04 2.28 5.58
N ALA A 59 1.93 2.94 4.42
CA ALA A 59 2.95 2.92 3.38
C ALA A 59 4.31 3.43 3.90
N ALA A 60 4.32 4.51 4.68
CA ALA A 60 5.53 5.05 5.30
C ALA A 60 6.17 4.06 6.29
N ILE A 61 5.38 3.41 7.15
CA ILE A 61 5.87 2.39 8.09
C ILE A 61 6.48 1.21 7.33
N CYS A 62 5.80 0.71 6.30
CA CYS A 62 6.31 -0.38 5.46
C CYS A 62 7.65 0.01 4.80
N LEU A 63 7.76 1.23 4.28
CA LEU A 63 8.97 1.71 3.60
C LEU A 63 10.17 1.81 4.56
N VAL A 64 9.95 2.25 5.80
CA VAL A 64 10.97 2.27 6.87
C VAL A 64 11.38 0.85 7.27
N LEU A 65 10.43 -0.08 7.40
CA LEU A 65 10.73 -1.48 7.75
C LEU A 65 11.50 -2.20 6.63
N TYR A 66 11.15 -1.97 5.37
CA TYR A 66 11.85 -2.55 4.22
C TYR A 66 13.28 -2.05 4.11
N THR A 67 13.48 -0.74 4.22
CA THR A 67 14.81 -0.12 4.18
C THR A 67 15.65 -0.53 5.41
N GLY A 68 15.08 -0.54 6.61
CA GLY A 68 15.76 -1.02 7.80
C GLY A 68 16.12 -2.51 7.77
N SER A 69 15.25 -3.35 7.21
CA SER A 69 15.53 -4.78 7.03
C SER A 69 16.57 -5.04 5.94
N SER A 70 16.64 -4.22 4.89
CA SER A 70 17.67 -4.36 3.85
C SER A 70 19.09 -4.10 4.34
N ASN A 71 19.26 -3.31 5.41
CA ASN A 71 20.57 -3.00 5.98
C ASN A 71 21.13 -4.12 6.88
N LYS A 72 20.33 -5.16 7.14
CA LYS A 72 20.64 -6.26 8.07
C LYS A 72 20.98 -7.59 7.37
N TYR A 73 20.85 -7.65 6.05
CA TYR A 73 21.14 -8.81 5.19
C TYR A 73 22.10 -8.40 4.09
#